data_AF-A0A9Q2IU77-F1
#
_entry.id   AF-A0A9Q2IU77-F1
#
_cell.length_a   1.000
_cell.length_b   1.000
_cell.length_c   1.000
_cell.angle_alpha   90.00
_cell.angle_beta   90.00
_cell.angle_gamma   90.00
#
_symmetry.space_group_name_H-M   'P 1'
#
loop_
_entity.id
_entity.type
_entity.pdbx_description
1 polymer ?
#
loop_
_entity_poly.entity_id
_entity_poly.type
_entity_poly.pdbx_seq_one_letter_code
_entity_poly.pdbx_strand_id
1 'polypeptide(L)'
;MPKYHDYLPWEADYGHHPWAGQERDLCVDLPKYKPPVVYFDDWRVWGMWSLSDYAHCVTETLKNDYVKLPGFATLYVQKDRFASTP
;
A
#
# COMPACT_ATOMS: atom_id res chain seq x y z
N MET A 1 11.02 11.46 -4.13
CA MET A 1 10.15 10.37 -3.64
C MET A 1 8.99 10.24 -4.60
N PRO A 2 8.85 9.10 -5.30
CA PRO A 2 7.67 8.80 -6.08
C PRO A 2 6.44 8.75 -5.15
N LYS A 3 5.35 9.43 -5.51
CA LYS A 3 4.07 9.34 -4.79
C LYS A 3 3.15 8.41 -5.58
N TYR A 4 2.83 7.26 -5.01
CA TYR A 4 1.90 6.29 -5.59
C TYR A 4 0.48 6.61 -5.13
N HIS A 5 -0.45 6.48 -6.06
CA HIS A 5 -1.85 6.85 -5.95
C HIS A 5 -2.60 5.71 -6.66
N ASP A 6 -2.91 4.65 -5.92
CA ASP A 6 -3.63 3.49 -6.44
C ASP A 6 -5.06 3.58 -5.92
N TYR A 7 -6.01 3.76 -6.83
CA TYR A 7 -7.35 4.15 -6.44
C TYR A 7 -8.48 3.26 -6.96
N LEU A 8 -8.40 2.52 -8.08
CA LEU A 8 -9.63 1.92 -8.67
C LEU A 8 -9.42 0.80 -9.74
N PRO A 9 -10.48 0.07 -10.15
CA PRO A 9 -10.44 -1.05 -11.10
C PRO A 9 -9.78 -0.80 -12.47
N TRP A 10 -9.65 0.45 -12.92
CA TRP A 10 -8.90 0.78 -14.15
C TRP A 10 -7.39 0.60 -14.00
N GLU A 11 -6.89 0.31 -12.79
CA GLU A 11 -5.51 -0.14 -12.59
C GLU A 11 -5.33 -1.60 -12.99
N ALA A 12 -6.39 -2.43 -12.97
CA ALA A 12 -6.35 -3.73 -13.65
C ALA A 12 -6.21 -3.52 -15.18
N ASP A 13 -6.92 -2.54 -15.73
CA ASP A 13 -6.81 -2.15 -17.14
C ASP A 13 -5.44 -1.52 -17.46
N TYR A 14 -4.87 -0.73 -16.54
CA TYR A 14 -3.49 -0.22 -16.63
C TYR A 14 -2.45 -1.35 -16.50
N GLY A 15 -2.68 -2.36 -15.67
CA GLY A 15 -1.84 -3.55 -15.58
C GLY A 15 -1.82 -4.33 -16.91
N HIS A 16 -2.95 -4.35 -17.63
CA HIS A 16 -3.02 -4.88 -19.00
C HIS A 16 -2.37 -3.95 -20.03
N HIS A 17 -2.42 -2.62 -19.83
CA HIS A 17 -1.91 -1.61 -20.76
C HIS A 17 -1.15 -0.47 -20.06
N PRO A 18 0.06 -0.73 -19.53
CA PRO A 18 0.78 0.27 -18.74
C PRO A 18 1.25 1.44 -19.63
N TRP A 19 0.90 2.66 -19.25
CA TRP A 19 1.38 3.84 -19.98
C TRP A 19 2.90 4.00 -19.82
N ALA A 20 3.58 4.19 -20.95
CA ALA A 20 5.04 4.36 -21.02
C ALA A 20 5.87 3.18 -20.46
N GLY A 21 5.30 1.97 -20.36
CA GLY A 21 6.01 0.77 -19.91
C GLY A 21 6.44 0.78 -18.43
N GLN A 22 5.90 1.71 -17.63
CA GLN A 22 6.10 1.75 -16.19
C GLN A 22 5.03 0.91 -15.52
N GLU A 23 5.36 -0.35 -15.24
CA GLU A 23 4.54 -1.22 -14.40
C GLU A 23 4.52 -0.65 -12.97
N ARG A 24 3.31 -0.43 -12.44
CA ARG A 24 3.11 -0.04 -11.05
C ARG A 24 2.59 -1.27 -10.33
N ASP A 25 3.51 -2.01 -9.73
CA ASP A 25 3.17 -3.18 -8.93
C ASP A 25 3.55 -2.91 -7.48
N LEU A 26 2.56 -2.51 -6.67
CA LEU A 26 2.76 -2.31 -5.24
C LEU A 26 3.23 -3.58 -4.53
N CYS A 27 2.89 -4.78 -5.02
CA CYS A 27 3.39 -6.04 -4.46
C CYS A 27 4.91 -6.17 -4.62
N VAL A 28 5.50 -5.55 -5.64
CA VAL A 28 6.94 -5.55 -5.89
C VAL A 28 7.61 -4.34 -5.24
N ASP A 29 7.04 -3.16 -5.43
CA ASP A 29 7.67 -1.90 -5.03
C ASP A 29 7.61 -1.65 -3.52
N LEU A 30 6.46 -1.92 -2.89
CA LEU A 30 6.28 -1.65 -1.46
C LEU A 30 7.28 -2.42 -0.57
N PRO A 31 7.49 -3.75 -0.74
CA PRO A 31 8.49 -4.46 0.05
C PRO A 31 9.93 -4.12 -0.33
N LYS A 32 10.20 -3.61 -1.54
CA LYS A 32 11.55 -3.26 -2.00
C LYS A 32 12.02 -1.89 -1.50
N TYR A 33 11.14 -0.89 -1.53
CA TYR A 33 11.50 0.50 -1.21
C TYR A 33 10.93 0.99 0.13
N LYS A 34 10.21 0.13 0.87
CA LYS A 34 9.61 0.31 2.22
C LYS A 34 9.63 1.76 2.73
N PRO A 35 8.68 2.61 2.30
CA PRO A 35 8.62 3.99 2.74
C PRO A 35 8.48 4.07 4.27
N PRO A 36 9.03 5.10 4.95
CA PRO A 36 8.95 5.19 6.41
C PRO A 36 7.50 5.29 6.95
N VAL A 37 6.62 5.90 6.18
CA VAL A 37 5.20 6.12 6.51
C VAL A 37 4.35 5.76 5.30
N VAL A 38 3.26 5.03 5.56
CA VAL A 38 2.23 4.71 4.57
C VAL A 38 0.90 5.28 5.05
N TYR A 39 0.23 6.04 4.19
CA TYR A 39 -1.19 6.35 4.34
C TYR A 39 -1.98 5.30 3.57
N PHE A 40 -2.75 4.49 4.28
CA PHE A 40 -3.56 3.43 3.71
C PHE A 40 -4.95 3.45 4.35
N ASP A 41 -5.96 3.65 3.51
CA ASP A 41 -7.36 3.48 3.85
C ASP A 41 -7.88 2.22 3.16
N ASP A 42 -8.46 1.29 3.92
CA ASP A 42 -9.00 0.03 3.37
C ASP A 42 -10.40 0.26 2.78
N TRP A 43 -10.46 1.19 1.82
CA TRP A 43 -11.68 1.56 1.14
C TRP A 43 -12.20 0.37 0.32
N ARG A 44 -13.49 0.08 0.45
CA ARG A 44 -14.14 -1.01 -0.30
C ARG A 44 -14.68 -0.54 -1.64
N VAL A 45 -14.15 -1.10 -2.73
CA VAL A 45 -14.68 -0.87 -4.09
C VAL A 45 -16.10 -1.40 -4.14
N TRP A 46 -17.05 -0.53 -4.49
CA TRP A 46 -18.49 -0.80 -4.51
C TRP A 46 -19.04 -1.34 -3.17
N GLY A 47 -18.36 -1.07 -2.06
CA GLY A 47 -18.71 -1.62 -0.74
C GLY A 47 -18.47 -3.13 -0.60
N MET A 48 -17.89 -3.79 -1.60
CA MET A 48 -17.73 -5.25 -1.65
C MET A 48 -16.27 -5.69 -1.51
N TRP A 49 -15.36 -5.09 -2.28
CA TRP A 49 -13.99 -5.60 -2.42
C TRP A 49 -13.00 -4.70 -1.67
N SER A 50 -12.31 -5.24 -0.66
CA SER A 50 -11.19 -4.55 0.01
C SER A 50 -9.88 -4.76 -0.75
N LEU A 51 -8.85 -3.96 -0.46
CA LEU A 51 -7.55 -4.10 -1.11
C LEU A 51 -6.97 -5.51 -0.92
N SER A 52 -7.26 -6.16 0.21
CA SER A 52 -6.85 -7.54 0.50
C SER A 52 -7.31 -8.55 -0.55
N ASP A 53 -8.44 -8.30 -1.22
CA ASP A 53 -9.08 -9.27 -2.11
C ASP A 53 -8.37 -9.36 -3.48
N TYR A 54 -7.64 -8.31 -3.86
CA TYR A 54 -6.95 -8.24 -5.16
C TYR A 54 -5.47 -7.81 -5.06
N ALA A 55 -5.01 -7.37 -3.89
CA ALA A 55 -3.62 -7.00 -3.62
C ALA A 55 -3.21 -7.45 -2.20
N HIS A 56 -3.42 -8.73 -1.89
CA HIS A 56 -3.13 -9.33 -0.58
C HIS A 56 -1.71 -9.00 -0.06
N CYS A 57 -0.72 -9.02 -0.96
CA CYS A 57 0.69 -8.67 -0.72
C CYS A 57 0.88 -7.34 0.03
N VAL A 58 0.05 -6.33 -0.25
CA VAL A 58 0.14 -5.00 0.34
C VAL A 58 -0.30 -5.08 1.79
N THR A 59 -1.45 -5.73 2.04
CA THR A 59 -1.97 -5.92 3.39
C THR A 59 -1.04 -6.80 4.25
N GLU A 60 -0.40 -7.81 3.66
CA GLU A 60 0.64 -8.61 4.33
C GLU A 60 1.88 -7.77 4.66
N THR A 61 2.35 -6.96 3.72
CA THR A 61 3.50 -6.07 3.95
C THR A 61 3.21 -5.09 5.09
N LEU A 62 2.02 -4.47 5.10
CA LEU A 62 1.60 -3.58 6.18
C LEU A 62 1.54 -4.30 7.54
N LYS A 63 1.00 -5.52 7.59
CA LYS A 63 0.93 -6.33 8.80
C LYS A 63 2.32 -6.73 9.32
N ASN A 64 3.22 -7.12 8.42
CA ASN A 64 4.52 -7.69 8.76
C ASN A 64 5.56 -6.61 9.08
N ASP A 65 5.57 -5.51 8.34
CA ASP A 65 6.64 -4.51 8.41
C ASP A 65 6.23 -3.18 9.04
N TYR A 66 4.93 -2.93 9.26
CA TYR A 66 4.42 -1.66 9.75
C TYR A 66 3.55 -1.81 11.00
N VAL A 67 3.39 -0.72 11.73
CA VAL A 67 2.46 -0.57 12.85
C VAL A 67 1.48 0.54 12.53
N LYS A 68 0.20 0.33 12.82
CA LYS A 68 -0.80 1.40 12.73
C LYS A 68 -0.55 2.41 13.85
N LEU A 69 -0.43 3.68 13.51
CA LEU A 69 -0.12 4.74 14.47
C LEU A 69 -1.33 4.97 15.39
N PRO A 70 -1.16 4.92 16.74
CA PRO A 70 -2.27 5.17 17.66
C PRO A 70 -2.90 6.55 17.42
N GLY A 71 -4.24 6.59 17.38
CA GLY A 71 -4.99 7.83 17.11
C GLY A 71 -5.20 8.15 15.63
N PHE A 72 -4.60 7.39 14.70
CA PHE A 72 -4.78 7.59 13.26
C PHE A 72 -5.26 6.30 12.58
N ALA A 73 -6.47 6.33 12.00
CA ALA A 73 -7.08 5.14 11.42
C ALA A 73 -6.36 4.63 10.16
N THR A 74 -5.68 5.51 9.42
CA THR A 74 -5.12 5.25 8.10
C THR A 74 -3.60 5.38 8.03
N LEU A 75 -2.93 5.73 9.13
CA LEU A 75 -1.47 5.92 9.13
C LEU A 75 -0.74 4.69 9.67
N TYR A 76 0.23 4.24 8.89
CA TYR A 76 1.11 3.13 9.22
C TYR A 76 2.56 3.63 9.21
N VAL A 77 3.33 3.24 10.22
CA VAL A 77 4.75 3.59 10.37
C VAL A 77 5.57 2.31 10.34
N GLN A 78 6.68 2.32 9.63
CA GLN A 78 7.58 1.16 9.54
C GLN A 78 8.08 0.76 10.94
N LYS A 79 8.03 -0.53 11.28
CA LYS A 79 8.40 -1.06 12.60
C LYS A 79 9.80 -0.66 13.04
N ASP A 80 10.78 -0.75 12.15
CA ASP A 80 12.18 -0.39 12.43
C ASP A 80 12.34 1.10 12.84
N ARG A 81 11.44 1.95 12.35
CA ARG A 81 11.40 3.39 12.64
C ARG A 81 10.57 3.72 13.88
N PHE A 82 9.65 2.85 14.27
CA PHE A 82 8.84 3.01 15.48
C PHE A 82 9.59 2.55 16.75
N ALA A 83 10.31 1.42 16.65
CA ALA A 83 11.12 0.86 17.75
C ALA A 83 12.39 1.67 18.08
N SER A 84 12.72 2.68 17.28
CA SER A 84 13.86 3.58 17.49
C SER A 84 13.52 4.82 18.32
N THR A 85 12.35 4.85 18.96
CA THR A 85 12.05 5.86 19.99
C THR A 85 12.70 5.42 21.31
N PRO A 86 13.67 6.18 21.87
CA PRO A 86 14.28 5.88 23.17
C PRO A 86 13.30 5.97 24.33
#